data_AF-A0A7J3XH34-F1
#
_entry.id   AF-A0A7J3XH34-F1
#
_cell.length_a   1.000
_cell.length_b   1.000
_cell.length_c   1.000
_cell.angle_alpha   90.00
_cell.angle_beta   90.00
_cell.angle_gamma   90.00
#
_symmetry.space_group_name_H-M   'P 1'
#
loop_
_entity.id
_entity.type
_entity.pdbx_description
1 polymer ?
#
loop_
_entity_poly.entity_id
_entity_poly.type
_entity_poly.pdbx_seq_one_letter_code
_entity_poly.pdbx_strand_id
1 'polypeptide(L)'
;NQVPRVAEDLAKSILKTAETLGRELLVIATTDLTHYEPHEVACNKDRLVIDSILRLDPETMFRTVVERDISMCGPGTTMTLLYLARTLGSKGAKLLKYATSGDVTGEKDWVVGYASIQVLT
;
A
#
# COMPACT_ATOMS: atom_id res chain seq x y z
N ASN A 1 -1.46 -13.24 10.31
CA ASN A 1 -1.70 -13.00 8.86
C ASN A 1 -2.22 -11.59 8.67
N GLN A 2 -1.67 -10.85 7.70
CA GLN A 2 -2.13 -9.52 7.32
C GLN A 2 -3.37 -9.68 6.44
N VAL A 3 -4.57 -9.56 7.02
CA VAL A 3 -5.85 -9.82 6.31
C VAL A 3 -6.81 -8.63 6.42
N PRO A 4 -7.75 -8.46 5.48
CA PRO A 4 -8.63 -7.28 5.42
C PRO A 4 -9.33 -6.96 6.74
N ARG A 5 -9.96 -7.97 7.37
CA ARG A 5 -10.70 -7.78 8.64
C ARG A 5 -9.83 -7.17 9.74
N VAL A 6 -8.61 -7.68 9.92
CA VAL A 6 -7.69 -7.20 10.97
C VAL A 6 -7.22 -5.78 10.66
N ALA A 7 -6.97 -5.47 9.39
CA ALA A 7 -6.56 -4.14 8.96
C ALA A 7 -7.69 -3.10 9.15
N GLU A 8 -8.94 -3.49 8.88
CA GLU A 8 -10.13 -2.66 9.09
C GLU A 8 -10.39 -2.42 10.58
N ASP A 9 -10.28 -3.46 11.42
CA ASP A 9 -10.44 -3.34 12.87
C ASP A 9 -9.38 -2.40 13.48
N LEU A 10 -8.14 -2.48 12.99
CA LEU A 10 -7.06 -1.56 13.38
C LEU A 10 -7.35 -0.12 12.96
N ALA A 11 -7.85 0.10 11.73
CA ALA A 11 -8.24 1.42 11.25
C ALA A 11 -9.33 2.05 12.14
N LYS A 12 -10.39 1.29 12.45
CA LYS A 12 -11.47 1.74 13.36
C LYS A 12 -10.93 2.11 14.74
N SER A 13 -10.00 1.31 15.26
CA SER A 13 -9.38 1.56 16.57
C SER A 13 -8.55 2.84 16.58
N ILE A 14 -7.75 3.07 15.53
CA ILE A 14 -6.94 4.30 15.38
C ILE A 14 -7.85 5.55 15.34
N LEU A 15 -8.92 5.53 14.53
CA LEU A 15 -9.85 6.67 14.44
C LEU A 15 -10.52 6.95 15.78
N LYS A 16 -11.07 5.92 16.42
CA LYS A 16 -11.72 6.05 17.72
C LYS A 16 -10.78 6.62 18.77
N THR A 17 -9.52 6.17 18.80
CA THR A 17 -8.52 6.70 19.73
C THR A 17 -8.20 8.16 19.44
N ALA A 18 -8.03 8.55 18.17
CA ALA A 18 -7.76 9.92 17.79
C ALA A 18 -8.92 10.86 18.17
N GLU A 19 -10.17 10.45 17.91
CA GLU A 19 -11.38 11.17 18.30
C GLU A 19 -11.47 11.32 19.83
N THR A 20 -11.27 10.22 20.57
CA THR A 20 -11.33 10.21 22.05
C THR A 20 -10.29 11.14 22.66
N LEU A 21 -9.10 11.23 22.07
CA LEU A 21 -8.00 12.05 22.56
C LEU A 21 -8.00 13.47 21.95
N GLY A 22 -8.90 13.78 21.01
CA GLY A 22 -8.93 15.05 20.29
C GLY A 22 -7.62 15.35 19.55
N ARG A 23 -7.05 14.35 18.84
CA ARG A 23 -5.76 14.47 18.14
C ARG A 23 -5.94 14.38 16.63
N GLU A 24 -5.20 15.23 15.91
CA GLU A 24 -5.01 15.09 14.47
C GLU A 24 -3.99 13.97 14.18
N LEU A 25 -4.18 13.29 13.05
CA LEU A 25 -3.36 12.15 12.64
C LEU A 25 -2.59 12.44 11.36
N LEU A 26 -1.29 12.14 11.38
CA LEU A 26 -0.52 11.84 10.18
C LEU A 26 -0.27 10.33 10.16
N VAL A 27 -0.73 9.65 9.11
CA VAL A 27 -0.61 8.20 8.97
C VAL A 27 0.36 7.89 7.85
N ILE A 28 1.38 7.07 8.16
CA ILE A 28 2.38 6.60 7.21
C ILE A 28 2.34 5.07 7.22
N ALA A 29 1.99 4.47 6.07
CA ALA A 29 2.16 3.05 5.85
C ALA A 29 3.55 2.81 5.23
N THR A 30 4.36 1.97 5.88
CA THR A 30 5.69 1.57 5.38
C THR A 30 5.62 0.17 4.79
N THR A 31 6.10 0.03 3.56
CA THR A 31 6.15 -1.24 2.82
C THR A 31 7.00 -1.09 1.55
N ASP A 32 7.72 -2.14 1.22
CA ASP A 32 8.21 -2.40 -0.14
C ASP A 32 7.16 -3.23 -0.91
N LEU A 33 7.31 -3.33 -2.23
CA LEU A 33 6.43 -4.11 -3.11
C LEU A 33 7.10 -5.44 -3.50
N THR A 34 7.18 -5.79 -4.79
CA THR A 34 7.78 -7.05 -5.24
C THR A 34 9.26 -7.11 -4.87
N HIS A 35 9.71 -8.25 -4.32
CA HIS A 35 11.11 -8.54 -3.96
C HIS A 35 11.70 -9.63 -4.87
N TYR A 36 12.92 -9.36 -5.34
CA TYR A 36 13.83 -10.29 -6.01
C TYR A 36 13.26 -10.98 -7.24
N GLU A 37 12.49 -10.25 -8.03
CA GLU A 37 12.04 -10.68 -9.36
C GLU A 37 12.68 -9.82 -10.46
N PRO A 38 12.71 -10.29 -11.72
CA PRO A 38 13.18 -9.47 -12.83
C PRO A 38 12.41 -8.15 -12.93
N HIS A 39 13.12 -7.07 -13.27
CA HIS A 39 12.60 -5.70 -13.25
C HIS A 39 11.23 -5.55 -13.93
N GLU A 40 11.06 -6.05 -15.15
CA GLU A 40 9.79 -5.97 -15.88
C GLU A 40 8.65 -6.74 -15.18
N VAL A 41 8.96 -7.86 -14.51
CA VAL A 41 7.96 -8.64 -13.77
C VAL A 41 7.52 -7.89 -12.52
N ALA A 42 8.48 -7.34 -11.77
CA ALA A 42 8.21 -6.50 -10.60
C ALA A 42 7.37 -5.28 -10.98
N CYS A 43 7.75 -4.54 -12.02
CA CYS A 43 7.00 -3.39 -12.53
C CYS A 43 5.54 -3.73 -12.86
N ASN A 44 5.32 -4.86 -13.54
CA ASN A 44 3.98 -5.29 -13.92
C ASN A 44 3.12 -5.70 -12.72
N LYS A 45 3.68 -6.47 -11.77
CA LYS A 45 2.98 -6.86 -10.54
C LYS A 45 2.66 -5.64 -9.68
N ASP A 46 3.65 -4.79 -9.45
CA ASP A 46 3.54 -3.60 -8.60
C ASP A 46 2.51 -2.61 -9.14
N ARG A 47 2.42 -2.46 -10.47
CA ARG A 47 1.42 -1.59 -11.12
C ARG A 47 -0.01 -1.95 -10.70
N LEU A 48 -0.33 -3.24 -10.57
CA LEU A 48 -1.67 -3.72 -10.18
C LEU A 48 -2.00 -3.37 -8.72
N VAL A 49 -1.02 -3.49 -7.83
CA VAL A 49 -1.13 -3.10 -6.42
C VAL A 49 -1.32 -1.59 -6.32
N ILE A 50 -0.46 -0.82 -6.99
CA ILE A 50 -0.52 0.64 -7.02
C ILE A 50 -1.87 1.12 -7.53
N ASP A 51 -2.39 0.57 -8.63
CA ASP A 51 -3.70 0.94 -9.17
C ASP A 51 -4.84 0.72 -8.18
N SER A 52 -4.76 -0.32 -7.36
CA SER A 52 -5.74 -0.59 -6.31
C SER A 52 -5.63 0.41 -5.14
N ILE A 53 -4.40 0.79 -4.77
CA ILE A 53 -4.15 1.85 -3.78
C ILE A 53 -4.68 3.20 -4.27
N LEU A 54 -4.45 3.56 -5.55
CA LEU A 54 -4.91 4.82 -6.13
C LEU A 54 -6.44 4.96 -6.14
N ARG A 55 -7.15 3.84 -6.24
CA ARG A 55 -8.62 3.76 -6.13
C ARG A 55 -9.13 3.65 -4.68
N LEU A 56 -8.25 3.65 -3.70
CA LEU A 56 -8.56 3.40 -2.29
C LEU A 56 -9.31 2.08 -2.07
N ASP A 57 -8.90 1.00 -2.75
CA ASP A 57 -9.59 -0.32 -2.72
C ASP A 57 -8.72 -1.36 -1.99
N PRO A 58 -8.83 -1.49 -0.66
CA PRO A 58 -8.02 -2.43 0.12
C PRO A 58 -8.33 -3.89 -0.21
N GLU A 59 -9.58 -4.23 -0.53
CA GLU A 59 -9.99 -5.59 -0.84
C GLU A 59 -9.38 -6.08 -2.16
N THR A 60 -9.45 -5.26 -3.21
CA THR A 60 -8.83 -5.59 -4.49
C THR A 60 -7.31 -5.57 -4.40
N MET A 61 -6.72 -4.66 -3.62
CA MET A 61 -5.28 -4.64 -3.38
C MET A 61 -4.82 -5.95 -2.75
N PHE A 62 -5.46 -6.38 -1.64
CA PHE A 62 -5.11 -7.63 -0.96
C PHE A 62 -5.32 -8.86 -1.85
N ARG A 63 -6.45 -8.95 -2.56
CA ARG A 63 -6.71 -10.04 -3.50
C ARG A 63 -5.64 -10.11 -4.59
N THR A 64 -5.23 -8.95 -5.13
CA THR A 64 -4.15 -8.86 -6.13
C THR A 64 -2.83 -9.38 -5.56
N VAL A 65 -2.47 -8.97 -4.34
CA VAL A 65 -1.24 -9.43 -3.67
C VAL A 65 -1.23 -10.96 -3.53
N VAL A 66 -2.35 -11.56 -3.11
CA VAL A 66 -2.47 -13.01 -2.91
C VAL A 66 -2.52 -13.78 -4.24
N GLU A 67 -3.38 -13.38 -5.18
CA GLU A 67 -3.60 -14.13 -6.43
C GLU A 67 -2.43 -14.02 -7.42
N ARG A 68 -1.62 -12.97 -7.31
CA ARG A 68 -0.46 -12.73 -8.17
C ARG A 68 0.88 -13.07 -7.51
N ASP A 69 0.84 -13.61 -6.29
CA ASP A 69 2.02 -13.95 -5.51
C ASP A 69 3.01 -12.77 -5.46
N ILE A 70 2.53 -11.63 -4.99
CA ILE A 70 3.32 -10.40 -4.88
C ILE A 70 3.91 -10.38 -3.48
N SER A 71 5.24 -10.35 -3.39
CA SER A 71 5.97 -10.45 -2.12
C SER A 71 5.97 -9.16 -1.27
N MET A 72 5.00 -8.26 -1.49
CA MET A 72 4.79 -7.04 -0.72
C MET A 72 4.83 -7.32 0.79
N CYS A 73 5.66 -6.58 1.54
CA CYS A 73 5.90 -6.90 2.95
C CYS A 73 4.83 -6.33 3.91
N GLY A 74 4.14 -5.25 3.51
CA GLY A 74 3.15 -4.54 4.33
C GLY A 74 1.76 -4.40 3.69
N PRO A 75 1.10 -5.47 3.19
CA PRO A 75 -0.29 -5.38 2.73
C PRO A 75 -1.25 -4.94 3.85
N GLY A 76 -1.01 -5.35 5.09
CA GLY A 76 -1.84 -5.02 6.25
C GLY A 76 -1.76 -3.54 6.64
N THR A 77 -0.56 -2.98 6.74
CA THR A 77 -0.37 -1.55 7.05
C THR A 77 -0.97 -0.67 5.95
N THR A 78 -0.80 -1.07 4.69
CA THR A 78 -1.39 -0.38 3.54
C THR A 78 -2.92 -0.46 3.57
N MET A 79 -3.50 -1.64 3.80
CA MET A 79 -4.95 -1.79 3.95
C MET A 79 -5.51 -0.93 5.09
N THR A 80 -4.84 -0.90 6.25
CA THR A 80 -5.27 -0.06 7.38
C THR A 80 -5.33 1.41 6.97
N LEU A 81 -4.31 1.93 6.28
CA LEU A 81 -4.31 3.29 5.76
C LEU A 81 -5.46 3.52 4.77
N LEU A 82 -5.72 2.58 3.86
CA LEU A 82 -6.82 2.70 2.89
C LEU A 82 -8.20 2.70 3.56
N TYR A 83 -8.42 1.86 4.58
CA TYR A 83 -9.66 1.88 5.36
C TYR A 83 -9.84 3.20 6.11
N LEU A 84 -8.77 3.74 6.70
CA LEU A 84 -8.78 5.07 7.32
C LEU A 84 -9.19 6.14 6.31
N ALA A 85 -8.54 6.17 5.15
CA ALA A 85 -8.81 7.14 4.08
C ALA A 85 -10.28 7.08 3.62
N ARG A 86 -10.81 5.87 3.36
CA ARG A 86 -12.22 5.68 2.98
C ARG A 86 -13.18 6.19 4.06
N THR A 87 -12.90 5.87 5.33
CA THR A 87 -13.75 6.26 6.46
C THR A 87 -13.77 7.78 6.63
N LEU A 88 -12.64 8.45 6.40
CA LEU A 88 -12.51 9.90 6.44
C LEU A 88 -13.01 10.60 5.15
N GLY A 89 -13.52 9.85 4.17
CA GLY A 89 -14.13 10.40 2.96
C GLY A 89 -13.14 10.87 1.88
N SER A 90 -11.87 10.45 1.96
CA SER A 90 -10.84 10.76 0.96
C SER A 90 -11.29 10.39 -0.45
N LYS A 91 -10.96 11.23 -1.44
CA LYS A 91 -11.46 11.09 -2.82
C LYS A 91 -10.55 10.33 -3.76
N GLY A 92 -9.32 10.03 -3.33
CA GLY A 92 -8.37 9.24 -4.10
C GLY A 92 -6.98 9.31 -3.50
N ALA A 93 -6.02 8.75 -4.24
CA ALA A 93 -4.61 8.90 -3.95
C ALA A 93 -3.83 9.23 -5.22
N LYS A 94 -2.61 9.75 -5.04
CA LYS A 94 -1.71 10.13 -6.12
C LYS A 94 -0.39 9.39 -5.96
N LEU A 95 0.05 8.73 -7.03
CA LEU A 95 1.41 8.21 -7.13
C LEU A 95 2.37 9.38 -7.31
N LEU A 96 3.30 9.55 -6.37
CA LEU A 96 4.36 10.56 -6.45
C LEU A 96 5.54 10.03 -7.26
N LYS A 97 5.95 8.78 -6.99
CA LYS A 97 7.00 8.09 -7.73
C LYS A 97 6.88 6.58 -7.56
N TYR A 98 7.26 5.86 -8.60
CA TYR A 98 7.59 4.44 -8.54
C TYR A 98 9.01 4.25 -9.08
N ALA A 99 9.76 3.34 -8.48
CA ALA A 99 11.08 2.92 -8.93
C ALA A 99 11.39 1.53 -8.37
N THR A 100 12.41 0.89 -8.92
CA THR A 100 12.98 -0.36 -8.44
C THR A 100 14.43 -0.14 -8.02
N SER A 101 15.01 -1.06 -7.25
CA SER A 101 16.46 -1.03 -6.94
C SER A 101 17.33 -1.00 -8.20
N GLY A 102 16.86 -1.64 -9.30
CA GLY A 102 17.55 -1.65 -10.58
C GLY A 102 17.64 -0.30 -11.28
N ASP A 103 16.76 0.65 -10.98
CA ASP A 103 16.84 2.02 -11.50
C ASP A 103 18.02 2.81 -10.90
N VAL A 104 18.59 2.33 -9.79
CA VAL A 104 19.75 2.92 -9.11
C VAL A 104 21.02 2.12 -9.41
N THR A 105 20.94 0.78 -9.36
CA THR A 105 22.12 -0.10 -9.46
C THR A 105 22.46 -0.51 -10.90
N GLY A 106 21.48 -0.48 -11.82
CA GLY A 106 21.59 -1.06 -13.15
C GLY A 106 21.37 -2.58 -13.21
N GLU A 107 21.32 -3.27 -12.06
CA GLU A 107 21.00 -4.69 -11.95
C GLU A 107 19.48 -4.89 -12.08
N LYS A 108 19.06 -5.74 -13.02
CA LYS A 108 17.64 -5.92 -13.38
C LYS A 108 17.13 -7.35 -13.26
N ASP A 109 17.99 -8.31 -12.91
CA ASP A 109 17.60 -9.71 -12.79
C ASP A 109 16.86 -10.01 -11.47
N TRP A 110 17.12 -9.21 -10.42
CA TRP A 110 16.43 -9.28 -9.13
C TRP A 110 16.29 -7.89 -8.52
N VAL A 111 15.08 -7.35 -8.52
CA VAL A 111 14.84 -6.00 -7.98
C VAL A 111 13.87 -6.00 -6.81
N VAL A 112 13.92 -4.93 -6.02
CA VAL A 112 12.86 -4.59 -5.06
C VAL A 112 12.11 -3.38 -5.59
N GLY A 113 10.77 -3.43 -5.56
CA GLY A 113 9.89 -2.35 -5.99
C GLY A 113 9.54 -1.37 -4.88
N TYR A 114 9.53 -0.07 -5.20
CA TYR A 114 9.28 1.02 -4.26
C TYR A 114 8.26 2.00 -4.84
N ALA A 115 7.23 2.34 -4.04
CA ALA A 115 6.24 3.35 -4.42
C ALA A 115 6.07 4.39 -3.31
N SER A 116 6.05 5.66 -3.71
CA SER A 116 5.64 6.78 -2.86
C SER A 116 4.27 7.26 -3.31
N ILE A 117 3.29 7.19 -2.41
CA ILE A 117 1.88 7.50 -2.69
C ILE A 117 1.35 8.42 -1.60
N GLN A 118 0.59 9.43 -2.01
CA GLN A 118 -0.11 10.36 -1.11
C GLN A 118 -1.63 10.17 -1.23
N VAL A 119 -2.32 9.93 -0.12
CA VAL A 119 -3.79 10.01 -0.07
C VAL A 119 -4.22 11.48 -0.09
N LEU A 120 -5.23 11.80 -0.89
CA LEU A 120 -5.78 13.14 -1.03
C LEU A 120 -6.94 13.31 -0.02
N THR A 121 -6.75 14.21 0.93
CA THR A 121 -7.75 14.64 1.92
C THR A 121 -8.68 15.69 1.33
#